data_AF-A0A9X3YMM1-F1
#
_entry.id   AF-A0A9X3YMM1-F1
#
_cell.length_a   1.000
_cell.length_b   1.000
_cell.length_c   1.000
_cell.angle_alpha   90.00
_cell.angle_beta   90.00
_cell.angle_gamma   90.00
#
_symmetry.space_group_name_H-M   'P 1'
#
loop_
_entity.id
_entity.type
_entity.pdbx_description
1 polymer ?
#
loop_
_entity_poly.entity_id
_entity_poly.type
_entity_poly.pdbx_seq_one_letter_code
_entity_poly.pdbx_strand_id
1 'polypeptide(L)' 'MRTLRTLETRALGYAIERVDERDHLGTVRASWYEVLSPQDGSVIGTAADRATAERVVISRELDIARRAVALNAAGIAA' A
#
# COMPACT_ATOMS: atom_id res chain seq x y z
N MET A 1 -21.76 -6.02 10.59
CA MET A 1 -20.41 -5.48 10.77
C MET A 1 -20.17 -4.48 9.65
N ARG A 2 -19.59 -3.33 9.96
CA ARG A 2 -19.38 -2.24 8.98
C ARG A 2 -17.90 -1.92 8.92
N THR A 3 -17.37 -1.81 7.70
CA THR A 3 -16.01 -1.38 7.47
C THR A 3 -16.00 0.13 7.21
N LEU A 4 -15.15 0.86 7.93
CA LEU A 4 -14.88 2.27 7.68
C LEU A 4 -13.46 2.39 7.13
N ARG A 5 -13.31 3.10 6.01
CA ARG A 5 -12.02 3.36 5.36
C ARG A 5 -11.70 4.83 5.51
N THR A 6 -10.50 5.13 5.99
CA THR A 6 -10.00 6.50 6.17
C THR A 6 -8.69 6.63 5.43
N LEU A 7 -8.61 7.56 4.47
CA LEU A 7 -7.34 7.90 3.84
C LEU A 7 -6.44 8.61 4.85
N GLU A 8 -5.34 7.97 5.23
CA GLU A 8 -4.39 8.51 6.21
C GLU A 8 -3.32 9.34 5.51
N THR A 9 -2.74 8.83 4.42
CA THR A 9 -1.72 9.54 3.65
C THR A 9 -1.60 9.02 2.22
N ARG A 10 -0.84 9.76 1.40
CA ARG A 10 -0.36 9.29 0.10
C ARG A 10 1.17 9.31 0.09
N ALA A 11 1.79 8.21 -0.35
CA ALA A 11 3.23 8.08 -0.46
C ALA A 11 3.59 7.62 -1.89
N LEU A 12 4.37 8.42 -2.61
CA LEU A 12 4.79 8.11 -4.00
C LEU A 12 3.62 7.75 -4.93
N GLY A 13 2.45 8.38 -4.73
CA GLY A 13 1.22 8.12 -5.46
C GLY A 13 0.34 7.01 -4.88
N TYR A 14 0.89 6.09 -4.08
CA TYR A 14 0.12 5.06 -3.38
C TYR A 14 -0.73 5.68 -2.27
N ALA A 15 -1.97 5.23 -2.15
CA ALA A 15 -2.84 5.63 -1.04
C ALA A 15 -2.66 4.63 0.12
N ILE A 16 -2.51 5.15 1.33
CA ILE A 16 -2.51 4.35 2.55
C ILE A 16 -3.79 4.66 3.30
N GLU A 17 -4.66 3.66 3.39
CA GLU A 17 -5.95 3.77 4.07
C GLU A 17 -5.92 2.97 5.37
N ARG A 18 -6.39 3.57 6.46
CA ARG A 18 -6.76 2.82 7.67
C ARG A 18 -8.14 2.25 7.48
N VAL A 19 -8.27 0.96 7.74
CA VAL A 19 -9.51 0.21 7.67
C VAL A 19 -9.89 -0.23 9.08
N ASP A 20 -11.00 0.30 9.56
CA ASP A 20 -11.58 -0.07 10.86
C ASP A 20 -12.80 -0.97 10.63
N GLU A 21 -12.76 -2.17 11.19
CA GLU A 21 -13.92 -3.03 11.28
C GLU A 21 -14.70 -2.71 12.56
N ARG A 22 -15.96 -2.32 12.41
CA ARG A 22 -16.84 -1.97 13.53
C ARG A 22 -17.95 -2.99 13.73
N ASP A 23 -18.24 -3.27 15.00
CA ASP A 23 -19.39 -4.06 15.40
C ASP A 23 -20.72 -3.31 15.18
N HIS A 24 -21.83 -3.91 15.61
CA HIS A 24 -23.17 -3.33 15.46
C HIS A 24 -23.42 -2.15 16.40
N LEU A 25 -22.58 -1.95 17.42
CA LEU A 25 -22.63 -0.82 18.36
C LEU A 25 -21.69 0.32 17.94
N GLY A 26 -20.88 0.12 16.90
CA GLY A 26 -19.92 1.09 16.40
C GLY A 26 -18.53 1.00 17.03
N THR A 27 -18.28 0.01 17.89
CA THR A 27 -16.97 -0.23 18.51
C THR A 27 -16.01 -0.81 17.48
N VAL A 28 -14.76 -0.30 17.44
CA VAL A 28 -13.70 -0.85 16.59
C VAL A 28 -13.28 -2.21 17.12
N ARG A 29 -13.52 -3.26 16.34
CA ARG A 29 -13.12 -4.64 16.64
C ARG A 29 -11.72 -4.95 16.10
N ALA A 30 -11.39 -4.40 14.94
CA ALA A 30 -10.08 -4.55 14.31
C ALA A 30 -9.74 -3.28 13.52
N SER A 31 -8.44 -2.99 13.43
CA SER A 31 -7.91 -1.88 12.64
C SER A 31 -6.64 -2.35 11.94
N TRP A 32 -6.52 -2.04 10.65
CA TRP A 32 -5.34 -2.32 9.84
C TRP A 32 -5.17 -1.24 8.78
N TYR A 33 -4.05 -1.30 8.06
CA TYR A 33 -3.75 -0.40 6.96
C TYR A 33 -3.71 -1.19 5.66
N GLU A 34 -4.28 -0.62 4.60
CA GLU A 34 -4.19 -1.12 3.24
C GLU A 34 -3.41 -0.12 2.38
N VAL A 35 -2.52 -0.63 1.55
CA VAL A 35 -1.78 0.15 0.56
C VAL A 35 -2.43 -0.08 -0.79
N LEU A 36 -2.94 0.98 -1.40
CA LEU A 36 -3.62 0.95 -2.69
C LEU A 36 -2.69 1.46 -3.79
N SER A 37 -2.68 0.74 -4.90
CA SER A 37 -1.96 1.07 -6.12
C SER A 37 -2.46 2.38 -6.73
N PRO A 38 -1.56 3.28 -7.19
CA PRO A 38 -1.94 4.51 -7.87
C PRO A 38 -2.60 4.28 -9.24
N GLN A 39 -2.39 3.10 -9.85
CA GLN A 39 -2.80 2.84 -11.23
C GLN A 39 -4.28 2.47 -11.34
N ASP A 40 -4.74 1.61 -10.42
CA ASP A 40 -6.04 0.95 -10.48
C ASP A 40 -6.76 0.93 -9.12
N GLY A 41 -6.13 1.44 -8.06
CA GLY A 41 -6.68 1.40 -6.71
C GLY A 41 -6.67 0.02 -6.06
N SER A 42 -6.00 -0.98 -6.67
CA SER A 42 -5.94 -2.33 -6.10
C SER A 42 -5.11 -2.37 -4.81
N VAL A 43 -5.49 -3.23 -3.86
CA VAL A 43 -4.72 -3.41 -2.62
C VAL A 43 -3.47 -4.23 -2.93
N ILE A 44 -2.30 -3.62 -2.76
CA ILE A 44 -1.00 -4.26 -3.01
C ILE A 44 -0.34 -4.81 -1.74
N GLY A 45 -0.85 -4.44 -0.57
CA GLY A 45 -0.38 -4.95 0.70
C GLY A 45 -1.22 -4.45 1.87
N THR A 46 -1.11 -5.15 3.00
CA THR A 46 -1.76 -4.80 4.26
C THR A 46 -0.73 -4.77 5.39
N ALA A 47 -0.99 -3.98 6.41
CA ALA A 47 -0.09 -3.83 7.55
C ALA A 47 -0.86 -3.52 8.85
N ALA A 48 -0.26 -3.87 9.99
CA ALA A 48 -0.84 -3.54 11.30
C ALA A 48 -0.71 -2.05 11.66
N ASP A 49 0.30 -1.38 11.13
CA ASP A 49 0.60 0.03 11.41
C ASP A 49 1.01 0.80 10.15
N ARG A 50 0.92 2.13 10.23
CA ARG A 50 1.21 3.05 9.11
C ARG A 50 2.66 2.96 8.63
N ALA A 51 3.63 2.84 9.54
CA ALA A 51 5.05 2.82 9.17
C ALA A 51 5.39 1.55 8.38
N THR A 52 4.79 0.41 8.75
CA THR A 52 4.92 -0.85 8.03
C THR A 52 4.24 -0.75 6.66
N ALA A 53 3.07 -0.10 6.55
CA ALA A 53 2.44 0.19 5.26
C ALA A 53 3.33 1.07 4.35
N GLU A 54 3.96 2.11 4.88
CA GLU A 54 4.92 2.94 4.14
C GLU A 54 6.13 2.13 3.63
N ARG A 55 6.64 1.18 4.44
CA ARG A 55 7.72 0.27 4.00
C ARG A 55 7.31 -0.63 2.83
N VAL A 56 6.03 -1.04 2.75
CA VAL A 56 5.51 -1.79 1.59
C VAL A 56 5.62 -0.94 0.33
N VAL A 57 5.24 0.34 0.39
CA VAL A 57 5.38 1.29 -0.73
C VAL A 57 6.84 1.39 -1.17
N ILE A 58 7.75 1.65 -0.23
CA ILE A 58 9.18 1.80 -0.53
C ILE A 58 9.75 0.52 -1.15
N SER A 59 9.42 -0.65 -0.58
CA SER A 59 9.92 -1.94 -1.08
C SER A 59 9.46 -2.19 -2.52
N ARG A 60 8.19 -1.88 -2.81
CA ARG A 60 7.62 -2.01 -4.16
C ARG A 60 8.33 -1.11 -5.17
N GLU A 61 8.55 0.15 -4.81
CA GLU A 61 9.24 1.11 -5.69
C GLU A 61 10.70 0.72 -5.92
N LEU A 62 11.39 0.24 -4.89
CA LEU A 62 12.76 -0.28 -5.04
C LEU A 62 12.81 -1.47 -5.99
N ASP A 63 11.85 -2.39 -5.91
CA ASP A 63 11.80 -3.55 -6.81
C ASP A 63 11.51 -3.15 -8.26
N ILE A 64 10.64 -2.16 -8.48
CA ILE A 64 10.40 -1.58 -9.81
C ILE A 64 11.68 -0.95 -10.35
N ALA A 65 12.36 -0.13 -9.56
CA ALA A 65 13.61 0.53 -9.94
C ALA A 65 14.71 -0.50 -10.29
N ARG A 66 14.87 -1.55 -9.46
CA ARG A 66 15.83 -2.64 -9.72
C ARG A 66 15.56 -3.35 -11.05
N ARG A 67 14.29 -3.65 -11.35
CA ARG A 67 13.89 -4.26 -12.63
C ARG A 67 14.19 -3.35 -13.81
N ALA A 68 13.90 -2.05 -13.68
CA ALA A 68 14.21 -1.07 -14.73
C ALA A 68 15.71 -0.99 -15.01
N VAL A 69 16.55 -0.98 -13.95
CA VAL A 69 18.02 -1.01 -14.10
C VAL A 69 18.49 -2.26 -14.84
N ALA A 70 17.95 -3.43 -14.49
CA ALA A 70 18.32 -4.68 -15.16
C ALA A 70 17.92 -4.70 -16.64
N LEU A 71 16.71 -4.20 -16.98
CA LEU A 71 16.24 -4.09 -18.37
C LEU A 71 17.09 -3.13 -19.19
N ASN A 72 17.46 -1.97 -18.62
CA ASN A 72 18.32 -1.00 -19.28
C ASN A 72 19.72 -1.58 -19.56
N ALA A 73 20.27 -2.33 -18.61
CA ALA A 73 21.55 -3.01 -18.79
C ALA A 73 21.50 -4.07 -19.91
N ALA A 74 20.38 -4.81 -20.01
CA ALA A 74 20.18 -5.78 -21.08
C ALA A 74 20.00 -5.13 -22.46
N GLY A 75 19.34 -3.97 -22.53
CA GLY A 75 19.13 -3.22 -23.78
C GLY A 75 20.38 -2.51 -24.32
N ILE A 76 21.37 -2.22 -23.48
CA ILE A 76 22.67 -1.66 -23.90
C ILE A 76 23.58 -2.76 -24.49
N ALA A 77 23.29 -4.03 -24.23
CA ALA A 77 24.06 -5.17 -24.73
C ALA A 77 23.57 -5.71 -26.10
N ALA A 78 22.57 -5.08 -26.72
CA ALA A 78 22.04 -5.41 -28.05
C ALA A 78 22.48 -4.36 -29.08
#